data_AF-Q083U4-F1
#
_entry.id   AF-Q083U4-F1
#
_cell.length_a   1.000
_cell.length_b   1.000
_cell.length_c   1.000
_cell.angle_alpha   90.00
_cell.angle_beta   90.00
_cell.angle_gamma   90.00
#
_symmetry.space_group_name_H-M   'P 1'
#
loop_
_entity.id
_entity.type
_entity.pdbx_description
1 polymer ?
#
loop_
_entity_poly.entity_id
_entity_poly.type
_entity_poly.pdbx_seq_one_letter_code
_entity_poly.pdbx_strand_id
1 'polypeptide(L)'
;MNIIKLVILSLCISIGYYALSIVAIGQSAAGNLLWRLNSSEFPLLSHLAQNFIGIGLAALIPAFLVKSYEAARQWIAITIVILGAMLLHGNIHYMPWDPMGIVRFVNNTLFYGDIGAKVLFFYILLLPVLWLLLLKRMARI
;
A
#
# COMPACT_ATOMS: atom_id res chain seq x y z
N MET A 1 -19.23 -13.94 -5.71
CA MET A 1 -18.99 -14.10 -4.26
C MET A 1 -20.04 -13.32 -3.46
N ASN A 2 -20.48 -13.81 -2.29
CA ASN A 2 -21.36 -13.03 -1.40
C ASN A 2 -20.59 -11.85 -0.78
N ILE A 3 -21.31 -10.79 -0.37
CA ILE A 3 -20.70 -9.56 0.18
C ILE A 3 -19.79 -9.87 1.39
N ILE A 4 -20.23 -10.74 2.30
CA ILE A 4 -19.45 -11.14 3.48
C ILE A 4 -18.12 -11.78 3.07
N LYS A 5 -18.14 -12.71 2.11
CA LYS A 5 -16.93 -13.37 1.60
C LYS A 5 -15.99 -12.39 0.90
N LEU A 6 -16.55 -11.41 0.18
CA LEU A 6 -15.77 -10.33 -0.44
C LEU A 6 -15.05 -9.47 0.60
N VAL A 7 -15.75 -9.07 1.66
CA VAL A 7 -15.17 -8.27 2.75
C VAL A 7 -14.04 -9.05 3.42
N ILE A 8 -14.27 -10.31 3.80
CA ILE A 8 -13.27 -11.15 4.46
C ILE A 8 -12.03 -11.33 3.57
N LEU A 9 -12.22 -11.68 2.29
CA LEU A 9 -11.09 -11.85 1.36
C LEU A 9 -10.29 -10.54 1.20
N SER A 10 -10.99 -9.40 1.06
CA SER A 10 -10.35 -8.09 0.92
C SER A 10 -9.56 -7.71 2.18
N LEU A 11 -10.07 -8.04 3.37
CA LEU A 11 -9.34 -7.85 4.63
C LEU A 11 -8.10 -8.75 4.72
N CYS A 12 -8.18 -10.02 4.28
CA CYS A 12 -7.00 -10.88 4.22
C CYS A 12 -5.92 -10.31 3.28
N ILE A 13 -6.33 -9.86 2.10
CA ILE A 13 -5.44 -9.20 1.13
C ILE A 13 -4.85 -7.92 1.74
N SER A 14 -5.65 -7.16 2.49
CA SER A 14 -5.21 -5.95 3.19
C SER A 14 -4.10 -6.23 4.21
N ILE A 15 -4.20 -7.30 4.99
CA ILE A 15 -3.17 -7.69 5.97
C ILE A 15 -1.87 -8.04 5.24
N GLY A 16 -1.97 -8.82 4.15
CA GLY A 16 -0.82 -9.16 3.33
C GLY A 16 -0.16 -7.92 2.72
N TYR A 17 -0.96 -7.00 2.18
CA TYR A 17 -0.46 -5.74 1.63
C TYR A 17 0.21 -4.87 2.69
N TYR A 18 -0.41 -4.74 3.87
CA TYR A 18 0.18 -4.06 5.03
C TYR A 18 1.55 -4.65 5.39
N ALA A 19 1.64 -5.97 5.59
CA ALA A 19 2.89 -6.63 5.95
C ALA A 19 3.99 -6.41 4.90
N LEU A 20 3.67 -6.56 3.61
CA LEU A 20 4.61 -6.35 2.53
C LEU A 20 5.07 -4.90 2.43
N SER A 21 4.16 -3.95 2.63
CA SER A 21 4.51 -2.52 2.59
C SER A 21 5.41 -2.13 3.76
N ILE A 22 5.21 -2.66 4.98
CA ILE A 22 6.15 -2.46 6.09
C ILE A 22 7.53 -3.03 5.76
N VAL A 23 7.58 -4.25 5.21
CA VAL A 23 8.85 -4.87 4.82
C VAL A 23 9.55 -4.02 3.76
N ALA A 24 8.82 -3.52 2.76
CA ALA A 24 9.36 -2.64 1.74
C ALA A 24 9.92 -1.34 2.33
N ILE A 25 9.20 -0.70 3.26
CA ILE A 25 9.65 0.51 3.96
C ILE A 25 10.92 0.20 4.77
N GLY A 26 10.94 -0.91 5.51
CA GLY A 26 12.10 -1.32 6.31
C GLY A 26 13.34 -1.61 5.44
N GLN A 27 13.18 -2.29 4.31
CA GLN A 27 14.28 -2.56 3.37
C GLN A 27 14.79 -1.30 2.67
N SER A 28 13.90 -0.35 2.36
CA SER A 28 14.26 0.97 1.84
C SER A 28 15.02 1.79 2.88
N ALA A 29 14.55 1.80 4.14
CA ALA A 29 15.23 2.50 5.24
C ALA A 29 16.62 1.91 5.53
N ALA A 30 16.80 0.60 5.35
CA ALA A 30 18.09 -0.06 5.46
C ALA A 30 19.03 0.21 4.25
N GLY A 31 18.55 0.88 3.20
CA GLY A 31 19.31 1.12 1.97
C GLY A 31 19.60 -0.15 1.15
N ASN A 32 18.96 -1.27 1.49
CA ASN A 32 19.19 -2.57 0.84
C ASN A 32 18.48 -2.67 -0.51
N LEU A 33 17.32 -2.04 -0.63
CA LEU A 33 16.53 -2.07 -1.86
C LEU A 33 17.19 -1.13 -2.86
N LEU A 34 17.75 -1.64 -3.96
CA LEU A 34 18.46 -0.82 -4.96
C LEU A 34 19.60 0.02 -4.36
N TRP A 35 20.46 -0.60 -3.54
CA TRP A 35 21.72 -0.03 -3.02
C TRP A 35 22.51 0.78 -4.07
N ARG A 36 22.51 0.36 -5.35
CA ARG A 36 23.18 1.06 -6.45
C ARG A 36 22.60 2.44 -6.78
N LEU A 37 21.33 2.70 -6.43
CA LEU A 37 20.66 4.00 -6.56
C LEU A 37 20.82 4.86 -5.30
N ASN A 38 21.54 4.37 -4.29
CA ASN A 38 21.77 5.12 -3.08
C ASN A 38 22.84 6.19 -3.34
N SER A 39 22.41 7.36 -3.80
CA SER A 39 23.27 8.52 -3.96
C SER A 39 23.45 9.20 -2.60
N SER A 40 24.71 9.37 -2.18
CA SER A 40 25.05 10.17 -1.00
C SER A 40 24.76 11.66 -1.18
N GLU A 41 24.59 12.12 -2.42
CA GLU A 41 24.31 13.52 -2.74
C GLU A 41 22.81 13.86 -2.56
N PHE A 42 21.91 12.88 -2.73
CA PHE A 42 20.46 13.08 -2.62
C PHE A 42 19.76 11.98 -1.81
N PRO A 43 20.02 11.87 -0.50
CA PRO A 43 19.56 10.76 0.34
C PRO A 43 18.03 10.68 0.50
N LEU A 44 17.35 11.82 0.55
CA LEU A 44 15.88 11.85 0.62
C LEU A 44 15.26 11.27 -0.66
N LEU A 45 15.80 11.63 -1.82
CA LEU A 45 15.25 11.26 -3.12
C LEU A 45 15.52 9.78 -3.43
N SER A 46 16.70 9.26 -3.07
CA SER A 46 17.01 7.83 -3.17
C SER A 46 16.05 7.01 -2.29
N HIS A 47 15.82 7.43 -1.05
CA HIS A 47 14.90 6.74 -0.14
C HIS A 47 13.44 6.78 -0.64
N LEU A 48 12.98 7.91 -1.19
CA LEU A 48 11.64 8.01 -1.77
C LEU A 48 11.46 7.12 -3.00
N ALA A 49 12.49 7.00 -3.85
CA ALA A 49 12.47 6.14 -5.03
C ALA A 49 12.47 4.65 -4.66
N GLN A 50 13.26 4.27 -3.66
CA GLN A 50 13.29 2.90 -3.13
C GLN A 50 11.92 2.51 -2.54
N ASN A 51 11.30 3.40 -1.76
CA ASN A 51 9.94 3.21 -1.26
C ASN A 51 8.91 3.10 -2.37
N PHE A 52 9.00 3.94 -3.41
CA PHE A 52 8.09 3.86 -4.57
C PHE A 52 8.14 2.48 -5.23
N ILE A 53 9.35 1.95 -5.45
CA ILE A 53 9.54 0.66 -6.11
C ILE A 53 9.11 -0.47 -5.18
N GLY A 54 9.56 -0.47 -3.91
CA GLY A 54 9.22 -1.51 -2.95
C GLY A 54 7.71 -1.61 -2.70
N ILE A 55 7.06 -0.48 -2.40
CA ILE A 55 5.61 -0.44 -2.18
C ILE A 55 4.86 -0.65 -3.49
N GLY A 56 5.39 -0.17 -4.63
CA GLY A 56 4.85 -0.41 -5.95
C GLY A 56 4.78 -1.90 -6.29
N LEU A 57 5.86 -2.65 -6.02
CA LEU A 57 5.88 -4.11 -6.18
C LEU A 57 4.93 -4.79 -5.20
N ALA A 58 4.89 -4.33 -3.93
CA ALA A 58 3.94 -4.85 -2.95
C ALA A 58 2.48 -4.61 -3.37
N ALA A 59 2.18 -3.48 -4.00
CA ALA A 59 0.85 -3.07 -4.45
C ALA A 59 0.36 -3.82 -5.70
N LEU A 60 1.27 -4.45 -6.47
CA LEU A 60 0.90 -5.31 -7.58
C LEU A 60 0.09 -6.53 -7.11
N ILE A 61 0.47 -7.12 -5.98
CA ILE A 61 -0.16 -8.32 -5.43
C ILE A 61 -1.65 -8.10 -5.13
N PRO A 62 -2.06 -7.11 -4.31
CA PRO A 62 -3.47 -6.87 -4.07
C PRO A 62 -4.23 -6.51 -5.35
N ALA A 63 -3.63 -5.73 -6.25
CA ALA A 63 -4.27 -5.38 -7.52
C ALA A 63 -4.52 -6.61 -8.41
N PHE A 64 -3.55 -7.52 -8.50
CA PHE A 64 -3.66 -8.78 -9.24
C PHE A 64 -4.71 -9.70 -8.63
N LEU A 65 -4.67 -9.92 -7.32
CA LEU A 65 -5.64 -10.78 -6.62
C LEU A 65 -7.06 -10.24 -6.76
N VAL A 66 -7.26 -8.94 -6.55
CA VAL A 66 -8.57 -8.30 -6.71
C VAL A 66 -9.11 -8.44 -8.14
N LYS A 67 -8.26 -8.23 -9.15
CA LYS A 67 -8.66 -8.41 -10.55
C LYS A 67 -9.03 -9.86 -10.85
N SER A 68 -8.24 -10.82 -10.38
CA SER A 68 -8.41 -12.24 -10.70
C SER A 68 -9.60 -12.87 -9.99
N TYR A 69 -9.84 -12.55 -8.72
CA TYR A 69 -10.91 -13.16 -7.93
C TYR A 69 -12.21 -12.36 -7.91
N GLU A 70 -12.16 -11.03 -8.08
CA GLU A 70 -13.31 -10.14 -7.93
C GLU A 70 -13.45 -9.11 -9.07
N ALA A 71 -13.27 -9.55 -10.32
CA ALA A 71 -13.35 -8.67 -11.50
C ALA A 71 -14.64 -7.80 -11.55
N ALA A 72 -15.79 -8.35 -11.14
CA ALA A 72 -17.07 -7.63 -11.16
C ALA A 72 -17.16 -6.51 -10.10
N ARG A 73 -16.48 -6.65 -8.95
CA ARG A 73 -16.56 -5.73 -7.79
C ARG A 73 -15.21 -5.19 -7.36
N GLN A 74 -14.25 -5.21 -8.27
CA GLN A 74 -12.84 -4.88 -8.02
C GLN A 74 -12.64 -3.51 -7.36
N TRP A 75 -13.48 -2.51 -7.66
CA TRP A 75 -13.39 -1.18 -7.05
C TRP A 75 -13.78 -1.19 -5.57
N ILE A 76 -14.78 -1.99 -5.21
CA ILE A 76 -15.19 -2.15 -3.82
C ILE A 76 -14.10 -2.92 -3.07
N ALA A 77 -13.63 -4.03 -3.65
CA ALA A 77 -12.59 -4.86 -3.04
C ALA A 77 -11.29 -4.08 -2.83
N ILE A 78 -10.80 -3.35 -3.84
CA ILE A 78 -9.55 -2.57 -3.71
C ILE A 78 -9.70 -1.42 -2.70
N THR A 79 -10.89 -0.81 -2.60
CA THR A 79 -11.16 0.22 -1.59
C THR A 79 -11.07 -0.37 -0.19
N ILE A 80 -11.66 -1.55 0.05
CA ILE A 80 -11.57 -2.24 1.35
C ILE A 80 -10.10 -2.60 1.65
N VAL A 81 -9.35 -3.09 0.66
CA VAL A 81 -7.92 -3.40 0.81
C VAL A 81 -7.13 -2.16 1.25
N ILE A 82 -7.35 -1.01 0.59
CA ILE A 82 -6.65 0.23 0.89
C ILE A 82 -7.03 0.73 2.28
N LEU A 83 -8.32 0.81 2.59
CA LEU A 83 -8.79 1.30 3.89
C LEU A 83 -8.33 0.41 5.04
N GLY A 84 -8.35 -0.92 4.87
CA GLY A 84 -7.79 -1.85 5.84
C GLY A 84 -6.28 -1.65 6.03
N ALA A 85 -5.53 -1.41 4.96
CA ALA A 85 -4.08 -1.21 5.04
C ALA A 85 -3.75 0.11 5.74
N MET A 86 -4.49 1.19 5.44
CA MET A 86 -4.38 2.46 6.15
C MET A 86 -4.69 2.31 7.64
N LEU A 87 -5.74 1.57 7.98
CA LEU A 87 -6.10 1.29 9.37
C LEU A 87 -4.95 0.59 10.10
N LEU A 88 -4.36 -0.44 9.49
CA LEU A 88 -3.27 -1.21 10.08
C LEU A 88 -1.99 -0.37 10.21
N HIS A 89 -1.64 0.43 9.20
CA HIS A 89 -0.51 1.37 9.27
C HIS A 89 -0.67 2.41 10.38
N GLY A 90 -1.87 2.97 10.56
CA GLY A 90 -2.13 3.90 11.66
C GLY A 90 -2.10 3.28 13.05
N ASN A 91 -2.16 1.94 13.14
CA ASN A 91 -2.12 1.18 14.38
C ASN A 91 -0.84 0.35 14.55
N ILE A 92 0.25 0.69 13.87
CA ILE A 92 1.51 -0.07 13.95
C ILE A 92 2.06 -0.23 15.38
N HIS A 93 1.76 0.74 16.27
CA HIS A 93 2.14 0.73 17.70
C HIS A 93 0.93 0.63 18.65
N TYR A 94 -0.25 0.32 18.12
CA TYR A 94 -1.50 0.27 18.87
C TYR A 94 -2.20 -1.07 18.66
N MET A 95 -3.38 -1.23 19.28
CA MET A 95 -4.19 -2.42 19.07
C MET A 95 -4.56 -2.54 17.58
N PRO A 96 -4.27 -3.69 16.93
CA PRO A 96 -4.73 -3.94 15.57
C PRO A 96 -6.25 -3.79 15.48
N TRP A 97 -6.75 -3.27 14.36
CA TRP A 97 -8.18 -3.06 14.10
C TRP A 97 -8.88 -1.96 14.92
N ASP A 98 -8.15 -1.15 15.70
CA ASP A 98 -8.70 0.07 16.30
C ASP A 98 -9.21 1.01 15.19
N PRO A 99 -10.50 1.40 15.16
CA PRO A 99 -11.06 2.28 14.12
C PRO A 99 -10.38 3.65 14.08
N MET A 100 -9.77 4.09 15.19
CA MET A 100 -8.97 5.31 15.23
C MET A 100 -7.71 5.23 14.35
N GLY A 101 -7.31 4.03 13.92
CA GLY A 101 -6.16 3.80 13.06
C GLY A 101 -6.19 4.61 11.77
N ILE A 102 -7.33 4.68 11.08
CA ILE A 102 -7.44 5.48 9.84
C ILE A 102 -7.18 6.97 10.13
N VAL A 103 -7.74 7.49 11.22
CA VAL A 103 -7.57 8.89 11.62
C VAL A 103 -6.11 9.17 11.98
N ARG A 104 -5.47 8.28 12.76
CA ARG A 104 -4.04 8.38 13.10
C ARG A 104 -3.18 8.34 11.85
N PHE A 105 -3.47 7.42 10.92
CA PHE A 105 -2.74 7.30 9.68
C PHE A 105 -2.82 8.61 8.88
N VAL A 106 -4.03 9.12 8.63
CA VAL A 106 -4.23 10.36 7.87
C VAL A 106 -3.56 11.55 8.57
N ASN A 107 -3.75 11.72 9.87
CA ASN A 107 -3.16 12.84 10.61
C ASN A 107 -1.63 12.78 10.61
N ASN A 108 -1.06 11.63 10.95
CA ASN A 108 0.40 11.50 11.12
C ASN A 108 1.15 11.45 9.79
N THR A 109 0.50 11.06 8.68
CA THR A 109 1.16 10.97 7.37
C THR A 109 0.82 12.14 6.45
N LEU A 110 -0.46 12.51 6.30
CA LEU A 110 -0.89 13.51 5.34
C LEU A 110 -0.79 14.94 5.89
N PHE A 111 -1.24 15.18 7.13
CA PHE A 111 -1.33 16.53 7.68
C PHE A 111 -0.06 16.95 8.42
N TYR A 112 0.40 16.12 9.37
CA TYR A 112 1.54 16.40 10.24
C TYR A 112 2.82 15.67 9.84
N GLY A 113 2.74 14.81 8.83
CA GLY A 113 3.90 14.07 8.32
C GLY A 113 4.91 14.96 7.59
N ASP A 114 6.16 14.53 7.60
CA ASP A 114 7.19 15.08 6.74
C ASP A 114 6.94 14.71 5.26
N ILE A 115 7.80 15.16 4.36
CA ILE A 115 7.66 14.87 2.92
C ILE A 115 7.67 13.35 2.67
N GLY A 116 8.49 12.60 3.40
CA GLY A 116 8.55 11.15 3.33
C GLY A 116 7.19 10.49 3.65
N ALA A 117 6.61 10.87 4.78
CA ALA A 117 5.32 10.34 5.24
C ALA A 117 4.15 10.75 4.32
N LYS A 118 4.14 11.98 3.82
CA LYS A 118 3.13 12.44 2.85
C LYS A 118 3.19 11.63 1.56
N VAL A 119 4.39 11.39 1.05
CA VAL A 119 4.58 10.57 -0.15
C VAL A 119 4.19 9.10 0.11
N LEU A 120 4.52 8.56 1.29
CA LEU A 120 4.10 7.23 1.72
C LEU A 120 2.57 7.07 1.72
N PHE A 121 1.84 8.08 2.21
CA PHE A 121 0.37 8.11 2.16
C PHE A 121 -0.14 7.92 0.73
N PHE A 122 0.41 8.68 -0.22
CA PHE A 122 0.04 8.56 -1.63
C PHE A 122 0.43 7.22 -2.24
N TYR A 123 1.56 6.63 -1.84
CA TYR A 123 1.97 5.31 -2.32
C TYR A 123 0.99 4.22 -1.90
N ILE A 124 0.60 4.21 -0.63
CA ILE A 124 -0.36 3.23 -0.09
C ILE A 124 -1.75 3.41 -0.72
N LEU A 125 -2.17 4.65 -0.96
CA LEU A 125 -3.47 4.97 -1.57
C LEU A 125 -3.51 4.67 -3.08
N LEU A 126 -2.53 5.16 -3.84
CA LEU A 126 -2.63 5.25 -5.30
C LEU A 126 -2.02 4.06 -6.04
N LEU A 127 -0.93 3.46 -5.54
CA LEU A 127 -0.23 2.39 -6.27
C LEU A 127 -1.11 1.15 -6.53
N PRO A 128 -1.93 0.67 -5.57
CA PRO A 128 -2.84 -0.45 -5.84
C PRO A 128 -3.87 -0.11 -6.93
N VAL A 129 -4.35 1.14 -6.96
CA VAL A 129 -5.30 1.63 -7.97
C VAL A 129 -4.65 1.70 -9.36
N LEU A 130 -3.44 2.26 -9.44
CA LEU A 130 -2.67 2.36 -10.68
C LEU A 130 -2.38 0.98 -11.27
N TRP A 131 -1.97 0.01 -10.44
CA TRP A 131 -1.77 -1.36 -10.90
C TRP A 131 -3.07 -2.01 -11.38
N LEU A 132 -4.18 -1.79 -10.68
CA LEU A 132 -5.48 -2.33 -11.10
C LEU A 132 -5.90 -1.80 -12.48
N LEU A 133 -5.68 -0.50 -12.72
CA LEU A 133 -5.90 0.13 -14.04
C LEU A 133 -5.01 -0.45 -15.13
N LEU A 134 -3.70 -0.59 -14.86
CA LEU A 134 -2.74 -1.18 -15.79
C LEU A 134 -3.10 -2.63 -16.13
N LEU A 135 -3.38 -3.45 -15.12
CA LEU A 135 -3.77 -4.85 -15.31
C LEU A 135 -5.07 -4.94 -16.12
N LYS A 136 -6.06 -4.08 -15.87
CA LYS A 136 -7.28 -4.02 -16.68
C LYS A 136 -6.99 -3.72 -18.15
N ARG A 137 -6.10 -2.77 -18.41
CA ARG A 137 -5.72 -2.41 -19.78
C ARG A 137 -5.02 -3.57 -20.48
N MET A 138 -4.09 -4.25 -19.80
CA MET A 138 -3.34 -5.37 -20.37
C MET A 138 -4.23 -6.57 -20.71
N ALA A 139 -5.31 -6.83 -19.98
CA ALA A 139 -6.21 -7.95 -20.30
C ALA A 139 -7.25 -7.64 -21.40
N ARG A 140 -7.27 -6.41 -21.94
CA ARG A 140 -8.10 -6.07 -23.11
C ARG A 140 -7.34 -6.22 -24.44
N ILE A 141 -6.02 -6.38 -24.37
CA ILE A 141 -5.12 -6.62 -25.51
C ILE A 141 -5.00 -8.14 -25.67
#